data_AF-A0A7J2QY28-F1
#
_entry.id   AF-A0A7J2QY28-F1
#
_cell.length_a   1.000
_cell.length_b   1.000
_cell.length_c   1.000
_cell.angle_alpha   90.00
_cell.angle_beta   90.00
_cell.angle_gamma   90.00
#
_symmetry.space_group_name_H-M   'P 1'
#
loop_
_entity.id
_entity.type
_entity.pdbx_description
1 polymer ?
#
loop_
_entity_poly.entity_id
_entity_poly.type
_entity_poly.pdbx_seq_one_letter_code
_entity_poly.pdbx_strand_id
1 'polypeptide(L)'
;MFKNLKSIFIIRLEYFKYYIMKRKLEKILNKIVEKLKREYKPLKIILYGSYAHGNFRDDSDIDLFILKNTDERRVDRFIEVKRIIYNPNRKIPVSPLIYSPAELNERVRLGDDFILEILNTGIILYEESAS
;
A
#
# COMPACT_ATOMS: atom_id res chain seq x y z
N MET A 1 -23.35 -36.35 -15.64
CA MET A 1 -23.60 -35.49 -14.45
C MET A 1 -22.33 -35.20 -13.62
N PHE A 2 -21.13 -35.13 -14.22
CA PHE A 2 -19.85 -34.96 -13.48
C PHE A 2 -18.98 -33.76 -13.91
N LYS A 3 -19.46 -32.91 -14.84
CA LYS A 3 -18.66 -31.77 -15.35
C LYS A 3 -18.55 -30.57 -14.37
N ASN A 4 -19.37 -30.52 -13.30
CA ASN A 4 -19.38 -29.41 -12.35
C ASN A 4 -18.44 -29.55 -11.14
N LEU A 5 -18.05 -30.78 -10.74
CA LEU A 5 -17.23 -30.95 -9.52
C LEU A 5 -15.78 -30.48 -9.70
N LYS A 6 -15.18 -30.68 -10.88
CA LYS A 6 -13.83 -30.17 -11.17
C LYS A 6 -13.79 -28.64 -11.11
N SER A 7 -14.83 -27.96 -11.61
CA SER A 7 -14.95 -26.50 -11.56
C SER A 7 -15.07 -26.00 -10.12
N ILE A 8 -15.93 -26.61 -9.30
CA ILE A 8 -16.08 -26.24 -7.88
C ILE A 8 -14.78 -26.44 -7.09
N PHE A 9 -14.04 -27.52 -7.35
CA PHE A 9 -12.77 -27.78 -6.68
C PHE A 9 -11.69 -26.75 -7.05
N ILE A 10 -11.57 -26.40 -8.34
CA ILE A 10 -10.64 -25.37 -8.82
C ILE A 10 -10.98 -24.01 -8.20
N ILE A 11 -12.26 -23.61 -8.22
CA ILE A 11 -12.73 -22.36 -7.61
C ILE A 11 -12.35 -22.35 -6.11
N ARG A 12 -12.58 -23.45 -5.38
CA ARG A 12 -12.23 -23.53 -3.96
C ARG A 12 -10.72 -23.39 -3.71
N LEU A 13 -9.88 -23.94 -4.58
CA LEU A 13 -8.42 -23.76 -4.49
C LEU A 13 -7.99 -22.32 -4.78
N GLU A 14 -8.58 -21.65 -5.77
CA GLU A 14 -8.34 -20.24 -6.08
C GLU A 14 -8.72 -19.34 -4.90
N TYR A 15 -9.91 -19.52 -4.32
CA TYR A 15 -10.33 -18.80 -3.11
C TYR A 15 -9.41 -19.05 -1.92
N PHE A 16 -8.95 -20.30 -1.74
CA PHE A 16 -8.01 -20.62 -0.68
C PHE A 16 -6.65 -19.94 -0.91
N LYS A 17 -6.10 -19.97 -2.13
CA LYS A 17 -4.86 -19.27 -2.50
C LYS A 17 -5.00 -17.77 -2.24
N TYR A 18 -6.10 -17.17 -2.69
CA TYR A 18 -6.44 -15.77 -2.45
C TYR A 18 -6.46 -15.43 -0.95
N TYR A 19 -7.15 -16.24 -0.14
CA TYR A 19 -7.23 -16.03 1.31
C TYR A 19 -5.85 -16.10 2.00
N ILE A 20 -5.03 -17.10 1.66
CA ILE A 20 -3.67 -17.23 2.20
C ILE A 20 -2.80 -16.04 1.80
N MET A 21 -2.89 -15.60 0.55
CA MET A 21 -2.15 -14.46 0.03
C MET A 21 -2.58 -13.15 0.71
N LYS A 22 -3.89 -12.93 0.84
CA LYS A 22 -4.46 -11.77 1.54
C LYS A 22 -3.97 -11.69 2.99
N ARG A 23 -4.02 -12.80 3.75
CA ARG A 23 -3.50 -12.84 5.13
C ARG A 23 -2.00 -12.58 5.20
N LYS A 24 -1.23 -13.04 4.22
CA LYS A 24 0.21 -12.78 4.15
C LYS A 24 0.47 -11.30 3.89
N LEU A 25 -0.28 -10.69 2.98
CA LEU A 25 -0.21 -9.27 2.68
C LEU A 25 -0.56 -8.42 3.91
N GLU A 26 -1.68 -8.69 4.59
CA GLU A 26 -2.09 -8.01 5.83
C GLU A 26 -0.97 -8.02 6.88
N LYS A 27 -0.31 -9.17 7.08
CA LYS A 27 0.83 -9.28 7.99
C LYS A 27 2.04 -8.42 7.55
N ILE A 28 2.29 -8.33 6.25
CA ILE A 28 3.38 -7.50 5.71
C ILE A 28 3.05 -6.02 5.90
N LEU A 29 1.84 -5.60 5.53
CA LEU A 29 1.37 -4.23 5.67
C LEU A 29 1.40 -3.77 7.12
N ASN A 30 0.87 -4.57 8.06
CA ASN A 30 0.90 -4.23 9.49
C ASN A 30 2.33 -4.02 9.99
N LYS A 31 3.29 -4.86 9.59
CA LYS A 31 4.70 -4.69 9.97
C LYS A 31 5.32 -3.41 9.38
N ILE A 32 4.98 -3.07 8.14
CA ILE A 32 5.46 -1.85 7.48
C ILE A 32 4.87 -0.63 8.18
N VAL A 33 3.55 -0.61 8.39
CA VAL A 33 2.81 0.49 9.04
C VAL A 33 3.35 0.75 10.45
N GLU A 34 3.52 -0.29 11.27
CA GLU A 34 4.05 -0.11 12.64
C GLU A 34 5.49 0.40 12.69
N LYS A 35 6.35 -0.03 11.75
CA LYS A 35 7.70 0.54 11.62
C LYS A 35 7.65 2.01 11.23
N LEU A 36 6.85 2.36 10.22
CA LEU A 36 6.73 3.73 9.75
C LEU A 36 6.13 4.66 10.81
N LYS A 37 5.10 4.22 11.54
CA LYS A 37 4.53 4.96 12.67
C LYS A 37 5.59 5.32 13.72
N ARG A 38 6.39 4.33 14.12
CA ARG A 38 7.41 4.52 15.16
C ARG A 38 8.60 5.36 14.69
N GLU A 39 9.12 5.09 13.50
CA GLU A 39 10.42 5.61 13.05
C GLU A 39 10.27 6.82 12.13
N TYR A 40 9.24 6.86 11.29
CA TYR A 40 9.04 7.91 10.29
C TYR A 40 7.97 8.94 10.70
N LYS A 41 7.01 8.56 11.56
CA LYS A 41 5.92 9.40 12.06
C LYS A 41 5.15 10.11 10.93
N PRO A 42 4.51 9.35 10.02
CA PRO A 42 3.65 9.94 8.99
C PRO A 42 2.33 10.44 9.60
N LEU A 43 1.66 11.33 8.87
CA LEU A 43 0.28 11.75 9.15
C LEU A 43 -0.73 10.72 8.62
N LYS A 44 -0.44 10.13 7.45
CA LYS A 44 -1.34 9.18 6.77
C LYS A 44 -0.55 8.18 5.94
N ILE A 45 -1.03 6.95 5.87
CA ILE A 45 -0.53 5.90 4.97
C ILE A 45 -1.73 5.30 4.23
N ILE A 46 -1.69 5.34 2.90
CA ILE A 46 -2.71 4.80 2.01
C ILE A 46 -2.08 3.71 1.14
N LEU A 47 -2.68 2.53 1.11
CA LEU A 47 -2.39 1.52 0.09
C LEU A 47 -3.18 1.88 -1.18
N TYR A 48 -2.50 1.97 -2.32
CA TYR A 48 -3.15 2.21 -3.60
C TYR A 48 -2.71 1.17 -4.64
N GLY A 49 -3.19 1.33 -5.88
CA GLY A 49 -2.81 0.48 -6.99
C GLY A 49 -3.39 -0.94 -6.89
N SER A 50 -2.65 -1.90 -7.43
CA SER A 50 -3.17 -3.25 -7.72
C SER A 50 -3.69 -3.99 -6.49
N TYR A 51 -3.02 -3.84 -5.34
CA TYR A 51 -3.45 -4.46 -4.08
C TYR A 51 -4.67 -3.77 -3.45
N ALA A 52 -4.87 -2.47 -3.69
CA ALA A 52 -6.07 -1.77 -3.22
C ALA A 52 -7.31 -2.20 -4.03
N HIS A 53 -7.17 -2.51 -5.31
CA HIS A 53 -8.29 -2.84 -6.20
C HIS A 53 -8.56 -4.36 -6.35
N GLY A 54 -7.76 -5.20 -5.68
CA GLY A 54 -7.93 -6.66 -5.71
C GLY A 54 -7.49 -7.34 -7.01
N ASN A 55 -6.88 -6.60 -7.94
CA ASN A 55 -6.42 -7.07 -9.25
C ASN A 55 -4.90 -7.32 -9.28
N PHE A 56 -4.28 -7.55 -8.12
CA PHE A 56 -2.84 -7.78 -8.02
C PHE A 56 -2.44 -9.15 -8.58
N ARG A 57 -1.26 -9.17 -9.19
CA ARG A 57 -0.59 -10.38 -9.69
C ARG A 57 0.47 -10.83 -8.71
N ASP A 58 0.97 -12.07 -8.87
CA ASP A 58 1.98 -12.66 -8.00
C ASP A 58 3.31 -11.85 -7.97
N ASP A 59 3.52 -10.95 -8.95
CA ASP A 59 4.68 -10.06 -9.10
C ASP A 59 4.41 -8.58 -8.76
N SER A 60 3.20 -8.24 -8.30
CA SER A 60 2.84 -6.84 -8.04
C SER A 60 3.54 -6.25 -6.82
N ASP A 61 3.91 -4.97 -6.92
CA ASP A 61 4.50 -4.18 -5.85
C ASP A 61 3.44 -3.71 -4.85
N ILE A 62 3.85 -3.52 -3.59
CA ILE A 62 3.03 -2.83 -2.59
C ILE A 62 3.24 -1.32 -2.76
N ASP A 63 2.24 -0.64 -3.31
CA ASP A 63 2.27 0.81 -3.52
C ASP A 63 1.69 1.55 -2.31
N LEU A 64 2.50 2.42 -1.70
CA LEU A 64 2.10 3.17 -0.50
C LEU A 64 2.21 4.66 -0.74
N PHE A 65 1.11 5.39 -0.57
CA PHE A 65 1.14 6.85 -0.46
C PHE A 65 1.28 7.22 1.01
N ILE A 66 2.24 8.07 1.31
CA ILE A 66 2.59 8.47 2.68
C ILE A 66 2.55 9.99 2.75
N LEU A 67 1.70 10.52 3.62
CA LEU A 67 1.65 11.94 3.94
C LEU A 67 2.47 12.21 5.20
N LYS A 68 3.36 13.20 5.17
CA LYS A 68 4.19 13.58 6.32
C LYS A 68 4.48 15.08 6.32
N ASN A 69 4.48 15.71 7.49
CA ASN A 69 5.07 17.04 7.65
C ASN A 69 6.60 16.95 7.50
N THR A 70 7.14 17.46 6.40
CA THR A 70 8.57 17.46 6.10
C THR A 70 8.89 18.47 4.99
N ASP A 71 10.06 19.09 5.10
CA ASP A 71 10.66 19.97 4.09
C ASP A 71 11.83 19.30 3.36
N GLU A 72 12.07 18.01 3.61
CA GLU A 72 13.14 17.25 2.97
C GLU A 72 12.87 17.03 1.48
N ARG A 73 13.95 16.87 0.70
CA ARG A 73 13.85 16.57 -0.73
C ARG A 73 13.21 15.21 -0.94
N ARG A 74 12.41 15.08 -2.01
CA ARG A 74 11.69 13.85 -2.35
C ARG A 74 12.56 12.58 -2.38
N VAL A 75 13.79 12.69 -2.88
CA VAL A 75 14.73 11.55 -2.92
C VAL A 75 15.17 11.10 -1.53
N ASP A 76 15.41 12.04 -0.61
CA ASP A 76 15.85 11.73 0.74
C ASP A 76 14.73 11.02 1.51
N ARG A 77 13.48 11.52 1.37
CA ARG A 77 12.27 10.90 1.92
C ARG A 77 12.10 9.45 1.43
N PHE A 78 12.29 9.22 0.13
CA PHE A 78 12.20 7.89 -0.46
C PHE A 78 13.28 6.94 0.10
N ILE A 79 14.54 7.39 0.14
CA ILE A 79 15.66 6.60 0.67
C ILE A 79 15.41 6.23 2.14
N GLU A 80 14.97 7.19 2.95
CA GLU A 80 14.70 6.96 4.36
C GLU A 80 13.59 5.93 4.57
N VAL A 81 12.44 6.10 3.90
CA VAL A 81 11.33 5.14 3.99
C VAL A 81 11.78 3.75 3.55
N LYS A 82 12.51 3.64 2.43
CA LYS A 82 13.04 2.35 1.95
C LYS A 82 13.98 1.70 2.96
N ARG A 83 14.82 2.48 3.65
CA ARG A 83 15.70 2.01 4.72
C ARG A 83 14.91 1.49 5.92
N ILE A 84 13.92 2.23 6.41
CA ILE A 84 13.08 1.84 7.55
C ILE A 84 12.34 0.53 7.27
N ILE A 85 11.74 0.41 6.09
CA ILE A 85 10.93 -0.75 5.72
C ILE A 85 11.76 -1.90 5.16
N TYR A 86 13.08 -1.77 5.04
CA TYR A 86 13.95 -2.81 4.49
C TYR A 86 13.76 -4.14 5.24
N ASN A 87 13.67 -5.22 4.47
CA ASN A 87 13.58 -6.58 4.99
C ASN A 87 14.10 -7.55 3.90
N PRO A 88 15.25 -8.21 4.11
CA PRO A 88 15.85 -9.11 3.12
C PRO A 88 14.99 -10.36 2.85
N ASN A 89 14.12 -10.74 3.79
CA ASN A 89 13.25 -11.91 3.65
C ASN A 89 11.92 -11.57 2.96
N ARG A 90 11.65 -10.28 2.66
CA ARG A 90 10.42 -9.88 1.96
C ARG A 90 10.63 -10.01 0.46
N LYS A 91 9.85 -10.89 -0.16
CA LYS A 91 9.87 -11.13 -1.61
C LYS A 91 9.06 -10.12 -2.42
N ILE A 92 8.13 -9.42 -1.79
CA ILE A 92 7.25 -8.44 -2.44
C ILE A 92 7.91 -7.06 -2.34
N PRO A 93 8.18 -6.36 -3.46
CA PRO A 93 8.71 -5.02 -3.41
C PRO A 93 7.71 -4.03 -2.82
N VAL A 94 8.21 -2.89 -2.37
CA VAL A 94 7.39 -1.80 -1.82
C VAL A 94 7.83 -0.51 -2.50
N SER A 95 6.86 0.21 -3.06
CA SER A 95 7.04 1.46 -3.79
C SER A 95 6.37 2.60 -3.01
N PRO A 96 7.13 3.32 -2.16
CA PRO A 96 6.58 4.42 -1.38
C PRO A 96 6.56 5.73 -2.19
N LEU A 97 5.48 6.47 -2.05
CA LEU A 97 5.24 7.78 -2.63
C LEU A 97 4.98 8.77 -1.48
N ILE A 98 5.96 9.63 -1.17
CA ILE A 98 5.92 10.51 0.00
C ILE A 98 5.63 11.96 -0.39
N TYR A 99 4.57 12.51 0.20
CA TYR A 99 4.14 13.90 0.01
C TYR A 99 4.11 14.68 1.33
N SER A 100 4.41 15.97 1.26
CA SER A 100 4.01 16.92 2.29
C SER A 100 2.55 17.37 2.10
N PRO A 101 1.87 17.90 3.14
CA PRO A 101 0.53 18.48 2.97
C PRO A 101 0.49 19.59 1.93
N ALA A 102 1.54 20.41 1.82
CA ALA A 102 1.61 21.47 0.81
C ALA A 102 1.65 20.89 -0.62
N GLU A 103 2.50 19.89 -0.86
CA GLU A 103 2.60 19.20 -2.16
C GLU A 103 1.27 18.50 -2.51
N LEU A 104 0.62 17.83 -1.54
CA LEU A 104 -0.66 17.17 -1.75
C LEU A 104 -1.74 18.19 -2.15
N ASN A 105 -1.88 19.26 -1.37
CA ASN A 105 -2.87 20.31 -1.62
C ASN A 105 -2.66 20.97 -2.99
N GLU A 106 -1.40 21.18 -3.39
CA GLU A 106 -1.08 21.67 -4.72
C GLU A 106 -1.56 20.72 -5.83
N ARG A 107 -1.24 19.43 -5.74
CA ARG A 107 -1.69 18.44 -6.74
C ARG A 107 -3.21 18.33 -6.83
N VAL A 108 -3.89 18.37 -5.68
CA VAL A 108 -5.37 18.38 -5.64
C VAL A 108 -5.92 19.63 -6.35
N ARG A 109 -5.37 20.82 -6.10
CA ARG A 109 -5.80 22.05 -6.79
C ARG A 109 -5.57 22.00 -8.30
N LEU A 110 -4.51 21.32 -8.73
CA LEU A 110 -4.20 21.14 -10.15
C LEU A 110 -5.07 20.05 -10.82
N GLY A 111 -5.89 19.33 -10.07
CA GLY A 111 -6.70 18.23 -10.61
C GLY A 111 -5.85 17.04 -11.05
N ASP A 112 -4.78 16.73 -10.32
CA ASP A 112 -3.91 15.58 -10.63
C ASP A 112 -4.69 14.26 -10.46
N ASP A 113 -5.15 13.68 -11.58
CA ASP A 113 -5.99 12.49 -11.64
C ASP A 113 -5.40 11.32 -10.83
N PHE A 114 -4.08 11.14 -10.85
CA PHE A 114 -3.42 10.06 -10.12
C PHE A 114 -3.51 10.26 -8.61
N ILE A 115 -3.30 11.49 -8.13
CA ILE A 115 -3.48 11.81 -6.72
C ILE A 115 -4.95 11.69 -6.31
N LEU A 116 -5.87 12.16 -7.15
CA LEU A 116 -7.31 12.04 -6.88
C LEU A 116 -7.75 10.57 -6.83
N GLU A 117 -7.24 9.71 -7.71
CA GLU A 117 -7.48 8.27 -7.67
C GLU A 117 -7.02 7.66 -6.35
N ILE A 118 -5.77 7.95 -5.93
CA ILE A 118 -5.21 7.46 -4.66
C ILE A 118 -6.10 7.86 -3.48
N LEU A 119 -6.54 9.12 -3.44
CA LEU A 119 -7.37 9.63 -2.35
C LEU A 119 -8.79 9.03 -2.34
N ASN A 120 -9.37 8.78 -3.52
CA ASN A 120 -10.75 8.31 -3.64
C ASN A 120 -10.89 6.79 -3.48
N THR A 121 -9.88 6.04 -3.92
CA THR A 121 -9.98 4.57 -4.06
C THR A 121 -8.98 3.81 -3.20
N GLY A 122 -7.98 4.50 -2.65
CA GLY A 122 -6.96 3.90 -1.80
C GLY A 122 -7.53 3.43 -0.46
N ILE A 123 -6.90 2.40 0.10
CA ILE A 123 -7.24 1.87 1.42
C ILE A 123 -6.38 2.56 2.46
N ILE A 124 -7.01 3.32 3.35
CA ILE A 124 -6.33 3.95 4.49
C ILE A 124 -5.82 2.86 5.45
N LEU A 125 -4.51 2.73 5.57
CA LEU A 125 -3.86 1.80 6.49
C LEU A 125 -3.56 2.44 7.85
N TYR A 126 -3.37 3.75 7.85
CA TYR A 126 -3.11 4.55 9.05
C TYR A 126 -3.45 6.01 8.78
N GLU A 127 -4.05 6.66 9.77
CA GLU A 127 -4.27 8.11 9.80
C GLU A 127 -4.08 8.56 11.25
N GLU A 128 -3.26 9.58 11.45
CA GLU A 128 -3.13 10.25 12.73
C GLU A 128 -4.46 10.95 13.04
N SER A 129 -5.09 10.61 14.16
CA SER A 129 -6.29 11.29 14.61
C SER A 129 -5.96 12.77 14.85
N ALA A 130 -6.71 13.67 14.21
CA ALA A 130 -6.66 15.07 14.57
C ALA A 130 -7.00 15.18 16.06
N SER A 131 -6.05 15.69 16.86
CA SER A 131 -6.31 16.09 18.25
C SER A 131 -7.17 17.35 18.28
#